data_AF-A0A7J8ICF2-F1
#
_entry.id   AF-A0A7J8ICF2-F1
#
_cell.length_a   1.000
_cell.length_b   1.000
_cell.length_c   1.000
_cell.angle_alpha   90.00
_cell.angle_beta   90.00
_cell.angle_gamma   90.00
#
_symmetry.space_group_name_H-M   'P 1'
#
loop_
_entity.id
_entity.type
_entity.pdbx_description
1 polymer ?
#
loop_
_entity_poly.entity_id
_entity_poly.type
_entity_poly.pdbx_seq_one_letter_code
_entity_poly.pdbx_strand_id
1 'polypeptide(L)'
;MAAKEKLEAVLNVALRVPSIMLLDVLYRWDVSSFFQQIQRSSLNNNPLFQYKYLALNMHYVGYILSVVLLTLPRQYLVQLYLYFLTALLLYAGHQISRDYVRSELESAYEGPMYLEPLSMNRFTTALIGQLVVCTLCSCVMKTKQIWLFSAHMLPLLARLCLVPLETIVIINKFAMIFTGLEVLYFLGSNLLVPYNLAKSAYRELVQVVEVYGLLALGMSLWNQLVVPVLFMVFWLVLFALQIYSYFSTRDQPASRERLLFLFLTSIAECCSTPYSLLGLVFTVSFVALGVLTLCKFYLQGYRAFMNDPAMNRGMTEGVTLLILAVQTGLIELQVVHRAFLLSIILFIVVASILQSMLEIADPIVLALGASRDKFWERFLFMSYLWLRNSEKSQ
;
A
#
# COMPACT_ATOMS: atom_id res chain seq x y z
N MET A 1 -14.16 -23.67 -0.84
CA MET A 1 -14.97 -22.44 -0.90
C MET A 1 -14.43 -21.36 0.05
N ALA A 2 -14.27 -21.65 1.35
CA ALA A 2 -13.72 -20.70 2.34
C ALA A 2 -12.34 -20.08 1.96
N ALA A 3 -11.42 -20.85 1.37
CA ALA A 3 -10.11 -20.31 0.95
C ALA A 3 -10.21 -19.29 -0.19
N LYS A 4 -11.16 -19.49 -1.12
CA LYS A 4 -11.40 -18.58 -2.24
C LYS A 4 -11.97 -17.25 -1.74
N GLU A 5 -12.96 -17.31 -0.83
CA GLU A 5 -13.56 -16.13 -0.21
C GLU A 5 -12.56 -15.32 0.61
N LYS A 6 -11.68 -15.99 1.37
CA LYS A 6 -10.58 -15.33 2.10
C LYS A 6 -9.60 -14.66 1.15
N LEU A 7 -9.16 -15.36 0.10
CA LEU A 7 -8.27 -14.78 -0.91
C LEU A 7 -8.92 -13.56 -1.58
N GLU A 8 -10.21 -13.67 -1.88
CA GLU A 8 -11.02 -12.62 -2.47
C GLU A 8 -11.15 -11.37 -1.59
N ALA A 9 -11.22 -11.56 -0.27
CA ALA A 9 -11.22 -10.47 0.72
C ALA A 9 -9.83 -9.82 0.85
N VAL A 10 -8.77 -10.63 0.93
CA VAL A 10 -7.39 -10.14 0.97
C VAL A 10 -7.06 -9.34 -0.29
N LEU A 11 -7.47 -9.83 -1.46
CA LEU A 11 -7.30 -9.16 -2.74
C LEU A 11 -8.04 -7.82 -2.76
N ASN A 12 -9.28 -7.78 -2.25
CA ASN A 12 -10.05 -6.54 -2.17
C ASN A 12 -9.33 -5.45 -1.35
N VAL A 13 -8.72 -5.83 -0.23
CA VAL A 13 -7.93 -4.91 0.60
C VAL A 13 -6.65 -4.52 -0.13
N ALA A 14 -5.87 -5.51 -0.59
CA ALA A 14 -4.55 -5.30 -1.17
C ALA A 14 -4.56 -4.35 -2.38
N LEU A 15 -5.54 -4.46 -3.29
CA LEU A 15 -5.58 -3.57 -4.46
C LEU A 15 -6.10 -2.16 -4.14
N ARG A 16 -6.70 -1.93 -2.97
CA ARG A 16 -7.22 -0.62 -2.56
C ARG A 16 -6.22 0.18 -1.71
N VAL A 17 -5.23 -0.49 -1.10
CA VAL A 17 -4.15 0.17 -0.33
C VAL A 17 -3.39 1.22 -1.17
N PRO A 18 -3.00 0.97 -2.44
CA PRO A 18 -2.30 1.98 -3.25
C PRO A 18 -3.11 3.26 -3.46
N SER A 19 -4.44 3.18 -3.52
CA SER A 19 -5.31 4.35 -3.66
C SER A 19 -5.23 5.27 -2.42
N ILE A 20 -5.12 4.68 -1.22
CA ILE A 20 -4.94 5.42 0.03
C ILE A 20 -3.51 5.97 0.13
N MET A 21 -2.51 5.22 -0.33
CA MET A 21 -1.13 5.75 -0.44
C MET A 21 -1.06 6.94 -1.38
N LEU A 22 -1.81 6.92 -2.49
CA LEU A 22 -1.89 8.06 -3.41
C LEU A 22 -2.54 9.27 -2.70
N LEU A 23 -3.63 9.06 -1.95
CA LEU A 23 -4.23 10.12 -1.11
C LEU A 23 -3.24 10.69 -0.09
N ASP A 24 -2.46 9.84 0.57
CA ASP A 24 -1.45 10.25 1.54
C ASP A 24 -0.34 11.09 0.89
N VAL A 25 0.19 10.64 -0.24
CA VAL A 25 1.20 11.36 -1.02
C VAL A 25 0.64 12.69 -1.54
N LEU A 26 -0.61 12.70 -2.02
CA LEU A 26 -1.26 13.88 -2.52
C LEU A 26 -1.55 14.89 -1.41
N TYR A 27 -1.82 14.43 -0.19
CA TYR A 27 -1.96 15.29 0.99
C TYR A 27 -0.62 15.88 1.43
N ARG A 28 0.45 15.07 1.42
CA ARG A 28 1.82 15.54 1.70
C ARG A 28 2.35 16.48 0.60
N TRP A 29 1.77 16.43 -0.59
CA TRP A 29 2.14 17.30 -1.70
C TRP A 29 1.73 18.74 -1.39
N ASP A 30 2.65 19.49 -0.82
CA ASP A 30 2.46 20.90 -0.54
C ASP A 30 2.56 21.72 -1.83
N VAL A 31 1.39 22.13 -2.34
CA VAL A 31 1.24 22.99 -3.52
C VAL A 31 2.04 24.29 -3.38
N SER A 32 2.23 24.78 -2.15
CA SER A 32 2.96 26.02 -1.87
C SER A 32 4.48 25.88 -2.05
N SER A 33 5.05 24.74 -1.64
CA SER A 33 6.47 24.43 -1.83
C SER A 33 6.85 24.27 -3.32
N PHE A 34 6.00 23.60 -4.09
CA PHE A 34 6.13 23.47 -5.55
C PHE A 34 6.04 24.84 -6.24
N PHE A 35 5.10 25.68 -5.79
CA PHE A 35 4.98 27.05 -6.27
C PHE A 35 6.24 27.87 -5.98
N GLN A 36 6.83 27.73 -4.80
CA GLN A 36 8.08 28.43 -4.44
C GLN A 36 9.29 27.92 -5.24
N GLN A 37 9.35 26.61 -5.51
CA GLN A 37 10.38 26.00 -6.37
C GLN A 37 10.27 26.51 -7.82
N ILE A 38 9.05 26.57 -8.36
CA ILE A 38 8.80 27.11 -9.72
C ILE A 38 9.07 28.61 -9.76
N GLN A 39 8.66 29.36 -8.75
CA GLN A 39 8.90 30.80 -8.69
C GLN A 39 10.40 31.14 -8.68
N ARG A 40 11.23 30.32 -8.01
CA ARG A 40 12.70 30.44 -8.07
C ARG A 40 13.27 30.07 -9.44
N SER A 41 12.68 29.08 -10.11
CA SER A 41 13.15 28.60 -11.42
C SER A 41 12.66 29.46 -12.60
N SER A 42 11.59 30.24 -12.41
CA SER A 42 10.87 31.00 -13.44
C SER A 42 10.99 32.51 -13.20
N LEU A 43 12.22 33.03 -13.12
CA LEU A 43 12.46 34.48 -13.04
C LEU A 43 12.36 35.19 -14.40
N ASN A 44 12.04 34.48 -15.49
CA ASN A 44 12.01 35.06 -16.82
C ASN A 44 10.77 34.57 -17.60
N ASN A 45 9.82 35.49 -17.78
CA ASN A 45 8.61 35.43 -18.60
C ASN A 45 7.37 34.73 -18.00
N ASN A 46 6.28 35.51 -17.88
CA ASN A 46 4.94 35.09 -17.47
C ASN A 46 4.38 34.00 -18.39
N PRO A 47 3.88 32.88 -17.82
CA PRO A 47 2.48 32.79 -17.41
C PRO A 47 2.28 32.07 -16.05
N LEU A 48 2.72 32.71 -14.96
CA LEU A 48 2.61 32.20 -13.58
C LEU A 48 1.17 31.82 -13.16
N PHE A 49 0.17 32.52 -13.72
CA PHE A 49 -1.24 32.27 -13.41
C PHE A 49 -1.71 30.93 -14.00
N GLN A 50 -1.40 30.63 -15.27
CA GLN A 50 -1.87 29.41 -15.94
C GLN A 50 -1.32 28.13 -15.28
N TYR A 51 -0.05 28.14 -14.85
CA TYR A 51 0.54 27.01 -14.13
C TYR A 51 -0.06 26.79 -12.74
N LYS A 52 -0.47 27.86 -12.04
CA LYS A 52 -1.15 27.75 -10.75
C LYS A 52 -2.50 27.04 -10.88
N TYR A 53 -3.30 27.39 -11.89
CA TYR A 53 -4.56 26.70 -12.16
C TYR A 53 -4.32 25.26 -12.63
N LEU A 54 -3.29 25.02 -13.45
CA LEU A 54 -2.97 23.67 -13.92
C LEU A 54 -2.55 22.75 -12.76
N ALA A 55 -1.68 23.22 -11.86
CA ALA A 55 -1.23 22.43 -10.70
C ALA A 55 -2.38 22.15 -9.73
N LEU A 56 -3.23 23.14 -9.48
CA LEU A 56 -4.42 22.99 -8.65
C LEU A 56 -5.43 22.01 -9.27
N ASN A 57 -5.66 22.12 -10.58
CA ASN A 57 -6.54 21.19 -11.31
C ASN A 57 -5.98 19.76 -11.27
N MET A 58 -4.68 19.57 -11.46
CA MET A 58 -4.03 18.26 -11.32
C MET A 58 -4.18 17.68 -9.91
N HIS A 59 -4.09 18.52 -8.89
CA HIS A 59 -4.31 18.11 -7.50
C HIS A 59 -5.77 17.66 -7.25
N TYR A 60 -6.75 18.43 -7.70
CA TYR A 60 -8.16 18.01 -7.61
C TYR A 60 -8.46 16.74 -8.40
N VAL A 61 -7.90 16.62 -9.62
CA VAL A 61 -8.04 15.40 -10.44
C VAL A 61 -7.43 14.20 -9.73
N GLY A 62 -6.27 14.35 -9.06
CA GLY A 62 -5.66 13.29 -8.26
C GLY A 62 -6.56 12.82 -7.09
N TYR A 63 -7.21 13.74 -6.39
CA TYR A 63 -8.16 13.39 -5.32
C TYR A 63 -9.39 12.69 -5.85
N ILE A 64 -9.98 13.20 -6.94
CA ILE A 64 -11.15 12.57 -7.57
C ILE A 64 -10.77 11.16 -8.04
N LEU A 65 -9.63 11.01 -8.70
CA LEU A 65 -9.14 9.72 -9.20
C LEU A 65 -8.96 8.72 -8.06
N SER A 66 -8.33 9.11 -6.96
CA SER A 66 -8.11 8.21 -5.82
C SER A 66 -9.40 7.80 -5.12
N VAL A 67 -10.36 8.71 -4.95
CA VAL A 67 -11.70 8.39 -4.42
C VAL A 67 -12.46 7.45 -5.36
N VAL A 68 -12.38 7.68 -6.67
CA VAL A 68 -12.98 6.80 -7.68
C VAL A 68 -12.35 5.40 -7.64
N LEU A 69 -11.02 5.30 -7.59
CA LEU A 69 -10.33 4.01 -7.45
C LEU A 69 -10.70 3.29 -6.14
N LEU A 70 -10.92 4.03 -5.05
CA LEU A 70 -11.33 3.45 -3.77
C LEU A 70 -12.74 2.87 -3.84
N THR A 71 -13.68 3.58 -4.47
CA THR A 71 -15.09 3.22 -4.57
C THR A 71 -15.40 2.18 -5.65
N LEU A 72 -14.49 1.96 -6.60
CA LEU A 72 -14.71 1.01 -7.69
C LEU A 72 -14.93 -0.43 -7.18
N PRO A 73 -15.83 -1.20 -7.83
CA PRO A 73 -15.98 -2.62 -7.57
C PRO A 73 -14.69 -3.40 -7.88
N ARG A 74 -14.40 -4.42 -7.06
CA ARG A 74 -13.16 -5.23 -7.15
C ARG A 74 -12.88 -5.78 -8.54
N GLN A 75 -13.89 -6.25 -9.27
CA GLN A 75 -13.70 -6.88 -10.58
C GLN A 75 -13.08 -5.91 -11.60
N TYR A 76 -13.60 -4.69 -11.63
CA TYR A 76 -13.12 -3.62 -12.49
C TYR A 76 -11.76 -3.10 -12.07
N LEU A 77 -11.53 -3.06 -10.76
CA LEU A 77 -10.26 -2.67 -10.19
C LEU A 77 -9.16 -3.67 -10.61
N VAL A 78 -9.40 -4.99 -10.48
CA VAL A 78 -8.47 -6.02 -10.98
C VAL A 78 -8.21 -5.85 -12.48
N GLN A 79 -9.25 -5.63 -13.31
CA GLN A 79 -9.06 -5.38 -14.75
C GLN A 79 -8.18 -4.17 -15.03
N LEU A 80 -8.42 -3.05 -14.34
CA LEU A 80 -7.64 -1.82 -14.48
C LEU A 80 -6.16 -2.07 -14.14
N TYR A 81 -5.87 -2.74 -13.02
CA TYR A 81 -4.49 -3.07 -12.65
C TYR A 81 -3.82 -4.04 -13.64
N LEU A 82 -4.56 -5.01 -14.19
CA LEU A 82 -4.04 -5.90 -15.24
C LEU A 82 -3.73 -5.11 -16.52
N TYR A 83 -4.57 -4.15 -16.92
CA TYR A 83 -4.30 -3.28 -18.06
C TYR A 83 -3.05 -2.40 -17.84
N PHE A 84 -2.92 -1.81 -16.66
CA PHE A 84 -1.72 -1.06 -16.30
C PHE A 84 -0.47 -1.95 -16.31
N LEU A 85 -0.56 -3.16 -15.74
CA LEU A 85 0.51 -4.15 -15.75
C LEU A 85 0.93 -4.51 -17.17
N THR A 86 -0.02 -4.68 -18.09
CA THR A 86 0.31 -4.96 -19.51
C THR A 86 0.97 -3.80 -20.21
N ALA A 87 0.53 -2.56 -19.95
CA ALA A 87 1.21 -1.40 -20.49
C ALA A 87 2.67 -1.30 -19.98
N LEU A 88 2.89 -1.62 -18.70
CA LEU A 88 4.23 -1.65 -18.09
C LEU A 88 5.08 -2.78 -18.67
N LEU A 89 4.52 -3.97 -18.86
CA LEU A 89 5.22 -5.10 -19.51
C LEU A 89 5.62 -4.74 -20.95
N LEU A 90 4.74 -4.12 -21.74
CA LEU A 90 5.06 -3.66 -23.09
C LEU A 90 6.17 -2.60 -23.06
N TYR A 91 6.11 -1.66 -22.10
CA TYR A 91 7.17 -0.68 -21.90
C TYR A 91 8.51 -1.34 -21.50
N ALA A 92 8.50 -2.36 -20.65
CA ALA A 92 9.69 -3.12 -20.29
C ALA A 92 10.28 -3.86 -21.51
N GLY A 93 9.43 -4.48 -22.35
CA GLY A 93 9.84 -5.08 -23.61
C GLY A 93 10.51 -4.07 -24.55
N HIS A 94 9.98 -2.85 -24.59
CA HIS A 94 10.58 -1.74 -25.33
C HIS A 94 11.97 -1.35 -24.79
N GLN A 95 12.13 -1.24 -23.48
CA GLN A 95 13.42 -0.94 -22.86
C GLN A 95 14.46 -2.03 -23.16
N ILE A 96 14.09 -3.31 -23.02
CA ILE A 96 14.98 -4.44 -23.35
C ILE A 96 15.45 -4.37 -24.81
N SER A 97 14.54 -4.09 -25.75
CA SER A 97 14.89 -3.92 -27.17
C SER A 97 15.85 -2.75 -27.39
N ARG A 98 15.61 -1.62 -26.72
CA ARG A 98 16.41 -0.41 -26.86
C ARG A 98 17.82 -0.58 -26.30
N ASP A 99 17.93 -1.20 -25.12
CA ASP A 99 19.19 -1.47 -24.44
C ASP A 99 20.02 -2.49 -25.22
N TYR A 100 19.38 -3.49 -25.84
CA TYR A 100 20.04 -4.42 -26.75
C TYR A 100 20.64 -3.70 -27.97
N VAL A 101 19.86 -2.90 -28.69
CA VAL A 101 20.34 -2.17 -29.89
C VAL A 101 21.45 -1.18 -29.53
N ARG A 102 21.35 -0.53 -28.37
CA ARG A 102 22.41 0.36 -27.87
C ARG A 102 23.72 -0.40 -27.58
N SER A 103 23.61 -1.57 -26.94
CA SER A 103 24.76 -2.42 -26.62
C SER A 103 25.45 -3.00 -27.87
N GLU A 104 24.68 -3.29 -28.92
CA GLU A 104 25.23 -3.71 -30.21
C GLU A 104 25.93 -2.55 -30.94
N LEU A 105 25.35 -1.34 -30.92
CA LEU A 105 25.94 -0.15 -31.53
C LEU A 105 27.28 0.23 -30.87
N GLU A 106 27.37 0.13 -29.54
CA GLU A 106 28.59 0.40 -28.78
C GLU A 106 29.70 -0.65 -29.04
N SER A 107 29.33 -1.87 -29.46
CA SER A 107 30.30 -2.92 -29.80
C SER A 107 30.89 -2.80 -31.21
N ALA A 108 30.23 -2.08 -32.12
CA ALA A 108 30.60 -1.92 -33.54
C ALA A 108 30.93 -3.22 -34.30
N TYR A 109 30.50 -4.37 -33.79
CA TYR A 109 30.86 -5.67 -34.35
C TYR A 109 29.85 -6.10 -35.43
N GLU A 110 30.31 -6.22 -36.67
CA GLU A 110 29.49 -6.62 -37.82
C GLU A 110 29.53 -8.13 -38.12
N GLY A 111 30.28 -8.91 -37.34
CA GLY A 111 30.46 -10.35 -37.58
C GLY A 111 29.26 -11.22 -37.16
N PRO A 112 29.23 -12.50 -37.59
CA PRO A 112 28.20 -13.46 -37.18
C PRO A 112 28.20 -13.65 -35.67
N MET A 113 27.02 -13.66 -35.04
CA MET A 113 26.92 -13.69 -33.57
C MET A 113 27.64 -14.87 -32.93
N TYR A 114 27.66 -16.05 -33.57
CA TYR A 114 28.30 -17.26 -33.04
C TYR A 114 29.83 -17.17 -32.85
N LEU A 115 30.51 -16.16 -33.40
CA LEU A 115 31.96 -16.02 -33.26
C LEU A 115 32.40 -15.38 -31.94
N GLU A 116 31.55 -14.57 -31.30
CA GLU A 116 31.92 -13.86 -30.07
C GLU A 116 30.98 -14.24 -28.91
N PRO A 117 31.50 -14.84 -27.82
CA PRO A 117 30.64 -15.35 -26.74
C PRO A 117 29.86 -14.24 -26.02
N LEU A 118 30.36 -13.00 -26.05
CA LEU A 118 29.71 -11.83 -25.44
C LEU A 118 28.49 -11.35 -26.24
N SER A 119 28.53 -11.37 -27.57
CA SER A 119 27.40 -10.98 -28.42
C SER A 119 26.29 -12.04 -28.39
N MET A 120 26.66 -13.33 -28.38
CA MET A 120 25.70 -14.44 -28.14
C MET A 120 25.01 -14.31 -26.80
N ASN A 121 25.74 -14.04 -25.71
CA ASN A 121 25.15 -13.89 -24.39
C ASN A 121 24.14 -12.73 -24.37
N ARG A 122 24.50 -11.55 -24.89
CA ARG A 122 23.62 -10.38 -25.00
C ARG A 122 22.36 -10.65 -25.83
N PHE A 123 22.50 -11.37 -26.94
CA PHE A 123 21.35 -11.76 -27.75
C PHE A 123 20.44 -12.75 -27.03
N THR A 124 21.01 -13.78 -26.38
CA THR A 124 20.22 -14.78 -25.65
C THR A 124 19.48 -14.16 -24.46
N THR A 125 20.09 -13.24 -23.71
CA THR A 125 19.42 -12.55 -22.60
C THR A 125 18.30 -11.62 -23.09
N ALA A 126 18.52 -10.88 -24.18
CA ALA A 126 17.48 -10.05 -24.79
C ALA A 126 16.32 -10.91 -25.33
N LEU A 127 16.61 -12.03 -25.98
CA LEU A 127 15.61 -12.95 -26.52
C LEU A 127 14.79 -13.64 -25.43
N ILE A 128 15.45 -14.14 -24.37
CA ILE A 128 14.76 -14.70 -23.20
C ILE A 128 13.90 -13.62 -22.54
N GLY A 129 14.43 -12.40 -22.35
CA GLY A 129 13.69 -11.28 -21.77
C GLY A 129 12.42 -10.94 -22.55
N GLN A 130 12.51 -10.84 -23.88
CA GLN A 130 11.35 -10.54 -24.71
C GLN A 130 10.34 -11.69 -24.77
N LEU A 131 10.78 -12.95 -24.81
CA LEU A 131 9.88 -14.12 -24.72
C LEU A 131 9.13 -14.15 -23.38
N VAL A 132 9.81 -13.84 -22.28
CA VAL A 132 9.18 -13.71 -20.95
C VAL A 132 8.15 -12.58 -20.94
N VAL A 133 8.48 -11.41 -21.48
CA VAL A 133 7.54 -10.29 -21.57
C VAL A 133 6.30 -10.65 -22.41
N CYS A 134 6.49 -11.24 -23.60
CA CYS A 134 5.38 -11.62 -24.48
C CYS A 134 4.47 -12.70 -23.86
N THR A 135 5.06 -13.71 -23.20
CA THR A 135 4.29 -14.77 -22.52
C THR A 135 3.52 -14.23 -21.31
N LEU A 136 4.12 -13.34 -20.52
CA LEU A 136 3.44 -12.65 -19.43
C LEU A 136 2.30 -11.77 -19.93
N CYS A 137 2.50 -10.98 -20.99
CA CYS A 137 1.45 -10.17 -21.61
C CYS A 137 0.26 -11.03 -22.09
N SER A 138 0.52 -12.14 -22.80
CA SER A 138 -0.52 -13.06 -23.27
C SER A 138 -1.28 -13.73 -22.12
N CYS A 139 -0.57 -14.11 -21.05
CA CYS A 139 -1.17 -14.69 -19.84
C CYS A 139 -2.10 -13.67 -19.14
N VAL A 140 -1.62 -12.43 -18.95
CA VAL A 140 -2.39 -11.37 -18.29
C VAL A 140 -3.63 -10.98 -19.09
N MET A 141 -3.50 -10.90 -20.42
CA MET A 141 -4.60 -10.55 -21.32
C MET A 141 -5.59 -11.68 -21.58
N LYS A 142 -5.23 -12.93 -21.24
CA LYS A 142 -5.97 -14.13 -21.63
C LYS A 142 -6.24 -14.21 -23.14
N THR A 143 -5.36 -13.62 -23.96
CA THR A 143 -5.47 -13.66 -25.41
C THR A 143 -4.51 -14.71 -25.97
N LYS A 144 -4.97 -15.47 -26.96
CA LYS A 144 -4.14 -16.49 -27.64
C LYS A 144 -3.23 -15.91 -28.74
N GLN A 145 -3.35 -14.61 -29.03
CA GLN A 145 -2.65 -13.95 -30.13
C GLN A 145 -1.35 -13.30 -29.64
N ILE A 146 -0.32 -14.13 -29.42
CA ILE A 146 1.01 -13.69 -28.96
C ILE A 146 1.68 -12.74 -29.98
N TRP A 147 1.31 -12.87 -31.27
CA TRP A 147 1.83 -12.06 -32.38
C TRP A 147 1.54 -10.57 -32.27
N LEU A 148 0.44 -10.16 -31.62
CA LEU A 148 0.09 -8.75 -31.47
C LEU A 148 1.18 -7.98 -30.70
N PHE A 149 1.70 -8.59 -29.62
CA PHE A 149 2.70 -7.98 -28.74
C PHE A 149 4.15 -8.18 -29.21
N SER A 150 4.34 -8.81 -30.38
CA SER A 150 5.64 -9.26 -30.89
C SER A 150 6.42 -8.19 -31.66
N ALA A 151 5.87 -6.97 -31.80
CA ALA A 151 6.55 -5.89 -32.50
C ALA A 151 7.94 -5.55 -31.91
N HIS A 152 8.15 -5.84 -30.62
CA HIS A 152 9.43 -5.71 -29.93
C HIS A 152 10.50 -6.74 -30.35
N MET A 153 10.09 -7.86 -30.99
CA MET A 153 10.99 -8.92 -31.47
C MET A 153 11.63 -8.58 -32.83
N LEU A 154 11.15 -7.55 -33.54
CA LEU A 154 11.62 -7.19 -34.88
C LEU A 154 13.15 -6.93 -34.94
N PRO A 155 13.74 -6.18 -34.00
CA PRO A 155 15.18 -5.93 -34.01
C PRO A 155 16.03 -7.18 -33.77
N LEU A 156 15.54 -8.14 -32.96
CA LEU A 156 16.21 -9.43 -32.75
C LEU A 156 16.12 -10.33 -33.99
N LEU A 157 14.95 -10.34 -34.65
CA LEU A 157 14.75 -11.06 -35.91
C LEU A 157 15.61 -10.48 -37.04
N ALA A 158 15.75 -9.15 -37.09
CA ALA A 158 16.64 -8.48 -38.04
C ALA A 158 18.12 -8.87 -37.84
N ARG A 159 18.56 -9.05 -36.58
CA ARG A 159 19.92 -9.54 -36.28
C ARG A 159 20.11 -11.01 -36.65
N LEU A 160 19.10 -11.86 -36.42
CA LEU A 160 19.09 -13.26 -36.90
C LEU A 160 19.23 -13.34 -38.42
N CYS A 161 18.68 -12.38 -39.16
CA CYS A 161 18.80 -12.27 -40.61
C CYS A 161 20.11 -11.63 -41.11
N LEU A 162 21.11 -11.40 -40.23
CA LEU A 162 22.42 -10.82 -40.57
C LEU A 162 22.35 -9.45 -41.26
N VAL A 163 21.34 -8.64 -40.89
CA VAL A 163 21.15 -7.29 -41.45
C VAL A 163 22.25 -6.34 -40.94
N PRO A 164 22.79 -5.44 -41.78
CA PRO A 164 23.81 -4.46 -41.38
C PRO A 164 23.33 -3.51 -40.27
N LEU A 165 24.27 -3.04 -39.43
CA LEU A 165 23.98 -2.26 -38.22
C LEU A 165 23.13 -1.00 -38.50
N GLU A 166 23.39 -0.31 -39.60
CA GLU A 166 22.64 0.89 -40.01
C GLU A 166 21.16 0.60 -40.23
N THR A 167 20.84 -0.58 -40.80
CA THR A 167 19.45 -0.98 -41.07
C THR A 167 18.77 -1.50 -39.80
N ILE A 168 19.51 -2.08 -38.85
CA ILE A 168 18.98 -2.45 -37.53
C ILE A 168 18.51 -1.21 -36.75
N VAL A 169 19.22 -0.09 -36.85
CA VAL A 169 18.81 1.18 -36.21
C VAL A 169 17.50 1.70 -36.82
N ILE A 170 17.33 1.59 -38.14
CA ILE A 170 16.09 1.97 -38.83
C ILE A 170 14.94 1.05 -38.39
N ILE A 171 15.17 -0.26 -38.37
CA ILE A 171 14.17 -1.26 -37.93
C ILE A 171 13.77 -1.03 -36.47
N ASN A 172 14.71 -0.70 -35.59
CA ASN A 172 14.41 -0.39 -34.19
C ASN A 172 13.57 0.89 -34.03
N LYS A 173 13.80 1.92 -34.87
CA LYS A 173 12.96 3.12 -34.90
C LYS A 173 11.53 2.81 -35.37
N PHE A 174 11.37 1.97 -36.40
CA PHE A 174 10.05 1.52 -36.83
C PHE A 174 9.34 0.66 -35.78
N ALA A 175 10.06 -0.28 -35.17
CA ALA A 175 9.55 -1.09 -34.07
C ALA A 175 9.10 -0.18 -32.90
N MET A 176 9.90 0.82 -32.53
CA MET A 176 9.57 1.81 -31.49
C MET A 176 8.28 2.59 -31.79
N ILE A 177 8.08 3.04 -33.03
CA ILE A 177 6.86 3.76 -33.42
C ILE A 177 5.66 2.83 -33.35
N PHE A 178 5.80 1.59 -33.85
CA PHE A 178 4.71 0.62 -33.87
C PHE A 178 4.31 0.17 -32.46
N THR A 179 5.29 -0.11 -31.60
CA THR A 179 5.05 -0.46 -30.19
C THR A 179 4.52 0.72 -29.40
N GLY A 180 4.98 1.94 -29.70
CA GLY A 180 4.45 3.16 -29.12
C GLY A 180 2.98 3.36 -29.50
N LEU A 181 2.63 3.18 -30.78
CA LEU A 181 1.24 3.23 -31.26
C LEU A 181 0.39 2.11 -30.67
N GLU A 182 0.92 0.89 -30.53
CA GLU A 182 0.23 -0.23 -29.89
C GLU A 182 -0.08 0.08 -28.42
N VAL A 183 0.90 0.58 -27.66
CA VAL A 183 0.69 1.01 -26.27
C VAL A 183 -0.30 2.17 -26.19
N LEU A 184 -0.24 3.15 -27.09
CA LEU A 184 -1.12 4.31 -27.09
C LEU A 184 -2.56 3.96 -27.50
N TYR A 185 -2.72 3.08 -28.50
CA TYR A 185 -4.01 2.51 -28.90
C TYR A 185 -4.60 1.65 -27.78
N PHE A 186 -3.78 0.78 -27.18
CA PHE A 186 -4.18 -0.07 -26.08
C PHE A 186 -4.56 0.78 -24.85
N LEU A 187 -3.74 1.77 -24.48
CA LEU A 187 -4.02 2.65 -23.37
C LEU A 187 -5.25 3.50 -23.65
N GLY A 188 -5.43 4.04 -24.86
CA GLY A 188 -6.57 4.86 -25.26
C GLY A 188 -7.90 4.10 -25.31
N SER A 189 -7.91 2.92 -25.92
CA SER A 189 -9.09 2.03 -25.97
C SER A 189 -9.50 1.55 -24.57
N ASN A 190 -8.52 1.31 -23.70
CA ASN A 190 -8.74 0.92 -22.31
C ASN A 190 -8.81 2.09 -21.32
N LEU A 191 -8.56 3.35 -21.71
CA LEU A 191 -8.70 4.56 -20.89
C LEU A 191 -10.15 5.00 -20.77
N LEU A 192 -10.94 4.73 -21.81
CA LEU A 192 -12.38 4.96 -21.78
C LEU A 192 -13.09 3.96 -20.87
N VAL A 193 -12.50 2.79 -20.61
CA VAL A 193 -13.02 1.77 -19.70
C VAL A 193 -13.12 2.31 -18.26
N PRO A 194 -12.06 2.80 -17.59
CA PRO A 194 -12.15 3.36 -16.24
C PRO A 194 -13.04 4.61 -16.18
N TYR A 195 -13.11 5.42 -17.25
CA TYR A 195 -14.05 6.54 -17.33
C TYR A 195 -15.51 6.07 -17.34
N ASN A 196 -15.83 5.10 -18.19
CA ASN A 196 -17.16 4.51 -18.28
C ASN A 196 -17.53 3.77 -16.97
N LEU A 197 -16.55 3.15 -16.32
CA LEU A 197 -16.70 2.49 -15.03
C LEU A 197 -16.89 3.47 -13.87
N ALA A 198 -16.17 4.58 -13.88
CA ALA A 198 -16.38 5.67 -12.94
C ALA A 198 -17.79 6.27 -13.10
N LYS A 199 -18.24 6.41 -14.35
CA LYS A 199 -19.60 6.86 -14.67
C LYS A 199 -20.68 5.87 -14.21
N SER A 200 -20.46 4.55 -14.35
CA SER A 200 -21.39 3.55 -13.84
C SER A 200 -21.40 3.50 -12.32
N ALA A 201 -20.22 3.55 -11.67
CA ALA A 201 -20.10 3.61 -10.22
C ALA A 201 -20.75 4.87 -9.65
N TYR A 202 -20.56 6.03 -10.30
CA TYR A 202 -21.24 7.27 -9.91
C TYR A 202 -22.76 7.14 -9.99
N ARG A 203 -23.30 6.51 -11.05
CA ARG A 203 -24.75 6.27 -11.18
C ARG A 203 -25.27 5.35 -10.08
N GLU A 204 -24.57 4.26 -9.78
CA GLU A 204 -24.93 3.35 -8.68
C GLU A 204 -24.89 4.09 -7.34
N LEU A 205 -23.86 4.89 -7.08
CA LEU A 205 -23.77 5.68 -5.86
C LEU A 205 -24.91 6.69 -5.75
N VAL A 206 -25.22 7.44 -6.82
CA VAL A 206 -26.32 8.41 -6.83
C VAL A 206 -27.67 7.71 -6.58
N GLN A 207 -27.91 6.56 -7.21
CA GLN A 207 -29.11 5.76 -6.96
C GLN A 207 -29.21 5.29 -5.50
N VAL A 208 -28.10 4.86 -4.89
CA VAL A 208 -28.08 4.45 -3.49
C VAL A 208 -28.28 5.64 -2.55
N VAL A 209 -27.70 6.81 -2.85
CA VAL A 209 -27.95 8.05 -2.08
C VAL A 209 -29.42 8.44 -2.13
N GLU A 210 -30.04 8.38 -3.31
CA GLU A 210 -31.43 8.77 -3.50
C GLU A 210 -32.41 7.82 -2.79
N VAL A 211 -32.10 6.51 -2.77
CA VAL A 211 -32.98 5.49 -2.17
C VAL A 211 -32.76 5.31 -0.67
N TYR A 212 -31.52 5.33 -0.19
CA TYR A 212 -31.18 4.96 1.19
C TYR A 212 -30.59 6.12 2.01
N GLY A 213 -30.30 7.27 1.39
CA GLY A 213 -29.68 8.41 2.04
C GLY A 213 -28.16 8.28 2.25
N LEU A 214 -27.52 9.41 2.59
CA LEU A 214 -26.06 9.51 2.77
C LEU A 214 -25.51 8.60 3.88
N LEU A 215 -26.26 8.42 4.97
CA LEU A 215 -25.84 7.59 6.11
C LEU A 215 -25.80 6.11 5.76
N ALA A 216 -26.80 5.61 5.03
CA ALA A 216 -26.82 4.22 4.58
C ALA A 216 -25.74 3.95 3.53
N LEU A 217 -25.47 4.92 2.64
CA LEU A 217 -24.35 4.83 1.72
C LEU A 217 -23.02 4.77 2.49
N GLY A 218 -22.84 5.61 3.51
CA GLY A 218 -21.67 5.59 4.38
C GLY A 218 -21.47 4.24 5.06
N MET A 219 -22.52 3.67 5.65
CA MET A 219 -22.48 2.35 6.27
C MET A 219 -22.25 1.21 5.26
N SER A 220 -22.84 1.32 4.08
CA SER A 220 -22.62 0.37 2.97
C SER A 220 -21.16 0.38 2.52
N LEU A 221 -20.59 1.57 2.28
CA LEU A 221 -19.18 1.73 1.94
C LEU A 221 -18.28 1.25 3.08
N TRP A 222 -18.62 1.55 4.33
CA TRP A 222 -17.86 1.11 5.51
C TRP A 222 -17.70 -0.42 5.53
N ASN A 223 -18.81 -1.14 5.30
CA ASN A 223 -18.83 -2.59 5.25
C ASN A 223 -18.18 -3.14 3.96
N GLN A 224 -18.44 -2.53 2.81
CA GLN A 224 -17.92 -2.98 1.50
C GLN A 224 -16.40 -2.78 1.38
N LEU A 225 -15.87 -1.71 1.96
CA LEU A 225 -14.44 -1.39 1.96
C LEU A 225 -13.69 -2.10 3.07
N VAL A 226 -14.40 -2.64 4.07
CA VAL A 226 -13.80 -3.14 5.31
C VAL A 226 -12.82 -2.10 5.85
N VAL A 227 -13.31 -0.85 5.98
CA VAL A 227 -12.51 0.35 6.23
C VAL A 227 -11.48 0.16 7.36
N PRO A 228 -11.84 -0.44 8.52
CA PRO A 228 -10.86 -0.63 9.60
C PRO A 228 -9.64 -1.47 9.19
N VAL A 229 -9.86 -2.57 8.46
CA VAL A 229 -8.78 -3.47 8.01
C VAL A 229 -7.96 -2.81 6.91
N LEU A 230 -8.62 -2.07 6.01
CA LEU A 230 -7.95 -1.37 4.92
C LEU A 230 -6.95 -0.32 5.43
N PHE A 231 -7.38 0.53 6.36
CA PHE A 231 -6.51 1.53 7.00
C PHE A 231 -5.42 0.89 7.87
N MET A 232 -5.71 -0.24 8.53
CA MET A 232 -4.71 -0.99 9.27
C MET A 232 -3.59 -1.52 8.36
N VAL A 233 -3.95 -2.18 7.25
CA VAL A 233 -2.96 -2.70 6.29
C VAL A 233 -2.17 -1.58 5.66
N PHE A 234 -2.82 -0.48 5.28
CA PHE A 234 -2.15 0.72 4.77
C PHE A 234 -1.08 1.24 5.74
N TRP A 235 -1.43 1.40 7.03
CA TRP A 235 -0.50 1.88 8.03
C TRP A 235 0.65 0.90 8.27
N LEU A 236 0.37 -0.40 8.33
CA LEU A 236 1.41 -1.43 8.48
C LEU A 236 2.40 -1.42 7.31
N VAL A 237 1.93 -1.20 6.08
CA VAL A 237 2.80 -1.07 4.91
C VAL A 237 3.69 0.17 5.03
N LEU A 238 3.12 1.33 5.39
CA LEU A 238 3.91 2.55 5.60
C LEU A 238 4.96 2.37 6.71
N PHE A 239 4.55 1.77 7.81
CA PHE A 239 5.42 1.51 8.96
C PHE A 239 6.54 0.53 8.61
N ALA A 240 6.24 -0.55 7.88
CA ALA A 240 7.22 -1.52 7.42
C ALA A 240 8.22 -0.89 6.44
N LEU A 241 7.76 -0.05 5.51
CA LEU A 241 8.64 0.68 4.60
C LEU A 241 9.56 1.65 5.35
N GLN A 242 9.05 2.32 6.38
CA GLN A 242 9.84 3.24 7.21
C GLN A 242 10.90 2.48 8.02
N ILE A 243 10.53 1.37 8.64
CA ILE A 243 11.48 0.50 9.33
C ILE A 243 12.55 0.00 8.36
N TYR A 244 12.14 -0.47 7.18
CA TYR A 244 13.04 -1.00 6.17
C TYR A 244 14.06 0.04 5.70
N SER A 245 13.62 1.29 5.42
CA SER A 245 14.53 2.37 5.03
C SER A 245 15.52 2.70 6.14
N TYR A 246 15.08 2.70 7.41
CA TYR A 246 15.96 2.89 8.57
C TYR A 246 17.00 1.79 8.74
N PHE A 247 16.62 0.52 8.53
CA PHE A 247 17.56 -0.60 8.59
C PHE A 247 18.52 -0.62 7.41
N SER A 248 18.04 -0.35 6.20
CA SER A 248 18.87 -0.34 4.99
C SER A 248 19.96 0.74 5.01
N THR A 249 19.76 1.81 5.80
CA THR A 249 20.71 2.91 5.92
C THR A 249 21.70 2.71 7.08
N ARG A 250 21.59 1.62 7.85
CA ARG A 250 22.42 1.40 9.05
C ARG A 250 23.31 0.15 8.94
N ASP A 251 24.62 0.38 9.09
CA ASP A 251 25.65 -0.67 9.10
C ASP A 251 25.99 -1.24 10.49
N GLN A 252 25.36 -0.76 11.59
CA GLN A 252 25.73 -1.17 12.97
C GLN A 252 24.55 -1.73 13.79
N PRO A 253 24.76 -2.80 14.59
CA PRO A 253 23.71 -3.39 15.42
C PRO A 253 23.30 -2.45 16.57
N ALA A 254 22.00 -2.22 16.72
CA ALA A 254 21.43 -1.28 17.70
C ALA A 254 21.19 -1.92 19.08
N SER A 255 21.49 -1.18 20.15
CA SER A 255 21.12 -1.52 21.53
C SER A 255 19.60 -1.47 21.77
N ARG A 256 19.09 -2.18 22.79
CA ARG A 256 17.64 -2.33 23.07
C ARG A 256 16.90 -1.00 23.27
N GLU A 257 17.49 -0.05 24.00
CA GLU A 257 16.90 1.28 24.21
C GLU A 257 16.79 2.07 22.90
N ARG A 258 17.76 1.87 22.00
CA ARG A 258 17.80 2.51 20.68
C ARG A 258 16.76 1.91 19.72
N LEU A 259 16.39 0.64 19.91
CA LEU A 259 15.30 0.00 19.16
C LEU A 259 13.93 0.56 19.57
N LEU A 260 13.69 0.77 20.87
CA LEU A 260 12.45 1.40 21.34
C LEU A 260 12.31 2.83 20.82
N PHE A 261 13.39 3.61 20.89
CA PHE A 261 13.40 4.96 20.33
C PHE A 261 13.13 4.94 18.81
N LEU A 262 13.80 4.05 18.06
CA LEU A 262 13.61 3.92 16.61
C LEU A 262 12.16 3.54 16.26
N PHE A 263 11.57 2.60 17.00
CA PHE A 263 10.18 2.21 16.83
C PHE A 263 9.25 3.40 17.04
N LEU A 264 9.43 4.14 18.13
CA LEU A 264 8.63 5.31 18.47
C LEU A 264 8.75 6.43 17.44
N THR A 265 9.98 6.72 16.99
CA THR A 265 10.23 7.68 15.92
C THR A 265 9.55 7.25 14.62
N SER A 266 9.60 5.97 14.28
CA SER A 266 8.95 5.44 13.07
C SER A 266 7.43 5.61 13.12
N ILE A 267 6.79 5.31 14.26
CA ILE A 267 5.34 5.54 14.44
C ILE A 267 5.02 7.05 14.32
N ALA A 268 5.84 7.91 14.92
CA ALA A 268 5.63 9.36 14.88
C ALA A 268 5.75 9.97 13.48
N GLU A 269 6.70 9.49 12.69
CA GLU A 269 6.86 9.90 11.29
C GLU A 269 5.73 9.39 10.40
N CYS A 270 5.21 8.19 10.70
CA CYS A 270 4.03 7.67 10.03
C CYS A 270 2.83 8.59 10.29
N CYS A 271 2.63 9.11 11.51
CA CYS A 271 1.49 9.96 11.91
C CYS A 271 1.52 11.42 11.38
N SER A 272 2.12 11.67 10.23
CA SER A 272 2.20 13.01 9.64
C SER A 272 0.95 13.45 8.88
N THR A 273 0.03 12.54 8.63
CA THR A 273 -1.20 12.82 7.88
C THR A 273 -2.42 12.32 8.65
N PRO A 274 -3.60 12.90 8.43
CA PRO A 274 -4.82 12.40 9.06
C PRO A 274 -5.14 10.95 8.64
N TYR A 275 -4.81 10.55 7.42
CA TYR A 275 -5.04 9.18 6.92
C TYR A 275 -4.18 8.14 7.64
N SER A 276 -2.90 8.45 7.86
CA SER A 276 -1.98 7.58 8.60
C SER A 276 -2.30 7.54 10.09
N LEU A 277 -2.73 8.66 10.69
CA LEU A 277 -3.20 8.69 12.07
C LEU A 277 -4.43 7.80 12.28
N LEU A 278 -5.41 7.85 11.37
CA LEU A 278 -6.56 6.93 11.38
C LEU A 278 -6.11 5.47 11.24
N GLY A 279 -5.11 5.21 10.38
CA GLY A 279 -4.46 3.91 10.28
C GLY A 279 -3.88 3.42 11.61
N LEU A 280 -3.17 4.28 12.35
CA LEU A 280 -2.64 3.97 13.68
C LEU A 280 -3.77 3.67 14.68
N VAL A 281 -4.85 4.46 14.65
CA VAL A 281 -6.01 4.25 15.53
C VAL A 281 -6.60 2.86 15.34
N PHE A 282 -6.82 2.44 14.09
CA PHE A 282 -7.32 1.11 13.79
C PHE A 282 -6.30 0.02 14.16
N THR A 283 -5.01 0.22 13.92
CA THR A 283 -4.00 -0.79 14.30
C THR A 283 -3.95 -0.99 15.80
N VAL A 284 -4.00 0.09 16.57
CA VAL A 284 -4.09 0.06 18.03
C VAL A 284 -5.37 -0.63 18.49
N SER A 285 -6.52 -0.33 17.90
CA SER A 285 -7.77 -1.04 18.21
C SER A 285 -7.73 -2.54 17.93
N PHE A 286 -7.08 -2.96 16.84
CA PHE A 286 -6.92 -4.39 16.53
C PHE A 286 -5.90 -5.07 17.46
N VAL A 287 -4.82 -4.39 17.83
CA VAL A 287 -3.84 -4.89 18.81
C VAL A 287 -4.50 -5.05 20.17
N ALA A 288 -5.24 -4.05 20.62
CA ALA A 288 -6.07 -4.07 21.81
C ALA A 288 -7.03 -5.26 21.84
N LEU A 289 -7.84 -5.40 20.78
CA LEU A 289 -8.75 -6.53 20.61
C LEU A 289 -8.01 -7.86 20.71
N GLY A 290 -6.85 -7.98 20.05
CA GLY A 290 -6.00 -9.17 20.09
C GLY A 290 -5.50 -9.49 21.51
N VAL A 291 -4.97 -8.49 22.22
CA VAL A 291 -4.46 -8.64 23.59
C VAL A 291 -5.59 -9.05 24.54
N LEU A 292 -6.74 -8.36 24.51
CA LEU A 292 -7.90 -8.71 25.34
C LEU A 292 -8.45 -10.11 25.03
N THR A 293 -8.45 -10.50 23.76
CA THR A 293 -8.86 -11.83 23.32
C THR A 293 -7.88 -12.91 23.81
N LEU A 294 -6.57 -12.64 23.78
CA LEU A 294 -5.56 -13.54 24.31
C LEU A 294 -5.67 -13.73 25.82
N CYS A 295 -5.97 -12.65 26.57
CA CYS A 295 -6.23 -12.76 28.02
C CYS A 295 -7.47 -13.62 28.31
N LYS A 296 -8.58 -13.42 27.58
CA LYS A 296 -9.76 -14.28 27.68
C LYS A 296 -9.44 -15.74 27.37
N PHE A 297 -8.68 -15.98 26.30
CA PHE A 297 -8.25 -17.33 25.93
C PHE A 297 -7.40 -17.97 27.04
N TYR A 298 -6.48 -17.21 27.63
CA TYR A 298 -5.63 -17.66 28.73
C TYR A 298 -6.44 -18.02 30.00
N LEU A 299 -7.45 -17.22 30.34
CA LEU A 299 -8.25 -17.39 31.56
C LEU A 299 -9.38 -18.42 31.44
N GLN A 300 -10.07 -18.48 30.29
CA GLN A 300 -11.29 -19.30 30.11
C GLN A 300 -11.09 -20.52 29.20
N GLY A 301 -9.93 -20.64 28.55
CA GLY A 301 -9.64 -21.72 27.61
C GLY A 301 -10.46 -21.66 26.31
N TYR A 302 -10.27 -22.67 25.46
CA TYR A 302 -10.78 -22.70 24.08
C TYR A 302 -12.32 -22.64 23.95
N ARG A 303 -13.08 -23.06 24.98
CA ARG A 303 -14.56 -23.16 24.91
C ARG A 303 -15.29 -21.83 25.05
N ALA A 304 -14.71 -20.83 25.72
CA ALA A 304 -15.32 -19.50 25.84
C ALA A 304 -15.07 -18.60 24.61
N PHE A 305 -14.09 -18.95 23.78
CA PHE A 305 -13.69 -18.20 22.59
C PHE A 305 -14.75 -18.20 21.47
N MET A 306 -15.54 -19.28 21.34
CA MET A 306 -16.54 -19.41 20.27
C MET A 306 -17.87 -18.69 20.54
N ASN A 307 -18.15 -18.33 21.80
CA ASN A 307 -19.49 -17.90 22.21
C ASN A 307 -19.64 -16.38 22.45
N ASP A 308 -18.60 -15.58 22.25
CA ASP A 308 -18.66 -14.13 22.54
C ASP A 308 -18.62 -13.33 21.22
N PRO A 309 -19.63 -12.49 20.91
CA PRO A 309 -19.58 -11.56 19.79
C PRO A 309 -18.58 -10.43 20.11
N ALA A 310 -17.29 -10.77 19.97
CA ALA A 310 -16.07 -10.00 20.15
C ALA A 310 -15.97 -8.60 19.49
N MET A 311 -16.99 -8.12 18.78
CA MET A 311 -16.77 -7.21 17.65
C MET A 311 -16.40 -5.77 18.04
N ASN A 312 -16.61 -5.36 19.29
CA ASN A 312 -16.37 -3.98 19.74
C ASN A 312 -15.28 -3.84 20.84
N ARG A 313 -14.66 -4.93 21.31
CA ARG A 313 -13.58 -4.82 22.31
C ARG A 313 -12.32 -4.23 21.65
N GLY A 314 -11.64 -3.31 22.31
CA GLY A 314 -10.48 -2.58 21.77
C GLY A 314 -10.81 -1.36 20.89
N MET A 315 -12.07 -1.15 20.48
CA MET A 315 -12.46 0.07 19.77
C MET A 315 -12.33 1.31 20.69
N THR A 316 -12.66 1.16 21.97
CA THR A 316 -12.57 2.23 22.97
C THR A 316 -11.16 2.80 23.06
N GLU A 317 -10.14 1.95 23.05
CA GLU A 317 -8.74 2.36 23.22
C GLU A 317 -8.20 3.09 21.99
N GLY A 318 -8.55 2.63 20.78
CA GLY A 318 -8.25 3.39 19.56
C GLY A 318 -8.98 4.74 19.53
N VAL A 319 -10.25 4.79 19.97
CA VAL A 319 -10.98 6.06 20.10
C VAL A 319 -10.30 6.99 21.11
N THR A 320 -9.81 6.48 22.24
CA THR A 320 -9.04 7.30 23.19
C THR A 320 -7.75 7.85 22.57
N LEU A 321 -7.02 7.04 21.78
CA LEU A 321 -5.86 7.50 21.03
C LEU A 321 -6.23 8.64 20.07
N LEU A 322 -7.31 8.46 19.31
CA LEU A 322 -7.78 9.45 18.35
C LEU A 322 -8.13 10.78 19.04
N ILE A 323 -8.89 10.72 20.12
CA ILE A 323 -9.30 11.90 20.89
C ILE A 323 -8.07 12.64 21.40
N LEU A 324 -7.11 11.93 22.03
CA LEU A 324 -5.88 12.53 22.54
C LEU A 324 -5.02 13.12 21.41
N ALA A 325 -4.87 12.43 20.29
CA ALA A 325 -4.08 12.90 19.16
C ALA A 325 -4.67 14.16 18.51
N VAL A 326 -6.00 14.24 18.42
CA VAL A 326 -6.71 15.43 17.89
C VAL A 326 -6.62 16.59 18.88
N GLN A 327 -6.89 16.35 20.17
CA GLN A 327 -6.84 17.38 21.21
C GLN A 327 -5.45 18.02 21.35
N THR A 328 -4.40 17.23 21.13
CA THR A 328 -3.01 17.69 21.27
C THR A 328 -2.43 18.30 20.00
N GLY A 329 -3.18 18.33 18.88
CA GLY A 329 -2.70 18.86 17.61
C GLY A 329 -1.51 18.08 17.03
N LEU A 330 -1.45 16.77 17.26
CA LEU A 330 -0.27 15.91 17.00
C LEU A 330 0.31 16.08 15.57
N ILE A 331 -0.56 16.31 14.58
CA ILE A 331 -0.20 16.42 13.15
C ILE A 331 0.62 17.69 12.85
N GLU A 332 0.38 18.79 13.56
CA GLU A 332 1.02 20.09 13.29
C GLU A 332 2.41 20.23 13.94
N LEU A 333 2.73 19.34 14.89
CA LEU A 333 3.96 19.40 15.66
C LEU A 333 5.18 18.92 14.86
N GLN A 334 6.35 19.48 15.17
CA GLN A 334 7.63 19.02 14.62
C GLN A 334 7.92 17.56 15.01
N VAL A 335 8.66 16.82 14.17
CA VAL A 335 8.86 15.35 14.29
C VAL A 335 9.35 14.92 15.69
N VAL A 336 10.28 15.66 16.30
CA VAL A 336 10.83 15.34 17.62
C VAL A 336 9.77 15.49 18.72
N HIS A 337 9.06 16.62 18.73
CA HIS A 337 8.03 16.88 19.74
C HIS A 337 6.82 15.95 19.55
N ARG A 338 6.47 15.64 18.29
CA ARG A 338 5.46 14.66 17.93
C ARG A 338 5.80 13.28 18.48
N ALA A 339 7.04 12.82 18.34
CA ALA A 339 7.47 11.52 18.87
C ALA A 339 7.36 11.45 20.39
N PHE A 340 7.74 12.52 21.10
CA PHE A 340 7.59 12.60 22.55
C PHE A 340 6.12 12.55 22.98
N LEU A 341 5.26 13.37 22.38
CA LEU A 341 3.83 13.40 22.70
C LEU A 341 3.15 12.07 22.36
N LEU A 342 3.48 11.47 21.21
CA LEU A 342 2.98 10.15 20.83
C LEU A 342 3.41 9.06 21.81
N SER A 343 4.60 9.15 22.39
CA SER A 343 5.03 8.27 23.48
C SER A 343 4.06 8.32 24.65
N ILE A 344 3.65 9.52 25.06
CA ILE A 344 2.72 9.73 26.17
C ILE A 344 1.35 9.15 25.82
N ILE A 345 0.85 9.41 24.61
CA ILE A 345 -0.44 8.88 24.15
C ILE A 345 -0.41 7.35 24.11
N LEU A 346 0.62 6.74 23.53
CA LEU A 346 0.76 5.28 23.48
C LEU A 346 0.87 4.69 24.89
N PHE A 347 1.55 5.37 25.82
CA PHE A 347 1.62 4.94 27.21
C PHE A 347 0.24 4.95 27.89
N ILE A 348 -0.56 6.00 27.69
CA ILE A 348 -1.94 6.09 28.18
C ILE A 348 -2.78 4.94 27.62
N VAL A 349 -2.62 4.62 26.33
CA VAL A 349 -3.33 3.52 25.68
C VAL A 349 -2.90 2.16 26.24
N VAL A 350 -1.59 1.95 26.48
CA VAL A 350 -1.12 0.71 27.12
C VAL A 350 -1.69 0.57 28.54
N ALA A 351 -1.77 1.67 29.29
CA ALA A 351 -2.42 1.68 30.60
C ALA A 351 -3.92 1.36 30.51
N SER A 352 -4.64 1.87 29.50
CA SER A 352 -6.06 1.56 29.32
C SER A 352 -6.32 0.12 28.85
N ILE A 353 -5.41 -0.47 28.05
CA ILE A 353 -5.40 -1.91 27.75
C ILE A 353 -5.26 -2.70 29.04
N LEU A 354 -4.26 -2.37 29.86
CA LEU A 354 -3.98 -3.06 31.11
C LEU A 354 -5.18 -3.01 32.05
N GLN A 355 -5.80 -1.84 32.18
CA GLN A 355 -7.02 -1.67 32.96
C GLN A 355 -8.16 -2.55 32.45
N SER A 356 -8.37 -2.58 31.13
CA SER A 356 -9.38 -3.44 30.50
C SER A 356 -9.08 -4.93 30.71
N MET A 357 -7.79 -5.32 30.81
CA MET A 357 -7.41 -6.69 31.15
C MET A 357 -7.76 -7.04 32.60
N LEU A 358 -7.50 -6.12 33.53
CA LEU A 358 -7.81 -6.29 34.95
C LEU A 358 -9.31 -6.45 35.18
N GLU A 359 -10.12 -5.61 34.55
CA GLU A 359 -11.59 -5.68 34.66
C GLU A 359 -12.15 -7.03 34.16
N ILE A 360 -11.52 -7.65 33.15
CA ILE A 360 -11.88 -9.00 32.68
C ILE A 360 -11.37 -10.07 33.65
N ALA A 361 -10.18 -9.90 34.21
CA ALA A 361 -9.55 -10.89 35.07
C ALA A 361 -10.24 -10.98 36.45
N ASP A 362 -10.57 -9.85 37.07
CA ASP A 362 -11.11 -9.75 38.43
C ASP A 362 -12.28 -10.71 38.73
N PRO A 363 -13.38 -10.76 37.96
CA PRO A 363 -14.48 -11.67 38.23
C PRO A 363 -14.08 -13.15 38.08
N ILE A 364 -13.14 -13.46 37.18
CA ILE A 364 -12.66 -14.83 36.95
C ILE A 364 -11.75 -15.26 38.10
N VAL A 365 -10.88 -14.37 38.57
CA VAL A 365 -10.02 -14.63 39.73
C VAL A 365 -10.86 -14.78 41.00
N LEU A 366 -11.90 -13.97 41.18
CA LEU A 366 -12.82 -14.11 42.31
C LEU A 366 -13.60 -15.45 42.26
N ALA A 367 -14.05 -15.86 41.08
CA ALA A 367 -14.71 -17.15 40.89
C ALA A 367 -13.76 -18.34 41.13
N LEU A 368 -12.49 -18.22 40.68
CA LEU A 368 -11.46 -19.23 40.89
C LEU A 368 -10.97 -19.28 42.34
N GLY A 369 -10.91 -18.15 43.05
CA GLY A 369 -10.59 -18.10 44.49
C GLY A 369 -11.70 -18.70 45.35
N ALA A 370 -12.96 -18.68 44.88
CA ALA A 370 -14.03 -19.45 45.50
C ALA A 370 -13.93 -20.96 45.18
N SER A 371 -13.22 -21.34 44.11
CA SER A 371 -12.93 -22.73 43.76
C SER A 371 -11.68 -23.21 44.48
N ARG A 372 -11.81 -24.30 45.23
CA ARG A 372 -10.85 -24.73 46.24
C ARG A 372 -9.64 -25.49 45.66
N ASP A 373 -8.95 -24.93 44.66
CA ASP A 373 -7.77 -25.55 44.05
C ASP A 373 -6.48 -24.78 44.39
N LYS A 374 -5.76 -25.26 45.42
CA LYS A 374 -4.66 -24.57 46.13
C LYS A 374 -3.42 -24.26 45.29
N PHE A 375 -3.34 -24.78 44.07
CA PHE A 375 -2.22 -24.57 43.15
C PHE A 375 -2.47 -23.35 42.24
N TRP A 376 -3.68 -23.25 41.69
CA TRP A 376 -4.10 -22.10 40.88
C TRP A 376 -4.18 -20.82 41.70
N GLU A 377 -4.67 -20.90 42.94
CA GLU A 377 -4.72 -19.77 43.88
C GLU A 377 -3.33 -19.15 44.10
N ARG A 378 -2.29 -19.96 44.29
CA ARG A 378 -0.92 -19.50 44.51
C ARG A 378 -0.27 -18.92 43.26
N PHE A 379 -0.54 -19.50 42.09
CA PHE A 379 0.01 -19.02 40.83
C PHE A 379 -0.65 -17.70 40.39
N LEU A 380 -1.98 -17.59 40.53
CA LEU A 380 -2.74 -16.36 40.26
C LEU A 380 -2.41 -15.25 41.26
N PHE A 381 -2.28 -15.57 42.54
CA PHE A 381 -1.90 -14.59 43.56
C PHE A 381 -0.51 -13.99 43.28
N MET A 382 0.45 -14.80 42.82
CA MET A 382 1.78 -14.31 42.40
C MET A 382 1.71 -13.45 41.14
N SER A 383 0.89 -13.83 40.16
CA SER A 383 0.70 -13.03 38.94
C SER A 383 -0.04 -11.70 39.22
N TYR A 384 -0.99 -11.69 40.15
CA TYR A 384 -1.72 -10.50 40.61
C TYR A 384 -0.82 -9.58 41.44
N LEU A 385 0.03 -10.11 42.32
CA LEU A 385 1.05 -9.34 43.04
C LEU A 385 2.06 -8.69 42.09
N TRP A 386 2.42 -9.39 41.01
CA TRP A 386 3.31 -8.85 39.99
C TRP A 386 2.65 -7.73 39.18
N LEU A 387 1.39 -7.90 38.74
CA LEU A 387 0.63 -6.85 38.06
C LEU A 387 0.42 -5.62 38.96
N ARG A 388 0.03 -5.82 40.22
CA ARG A 388 -0.23 -4.74 41.19
C ARG A 388 1.03 -3.98 41.61
N ASN A 389 2.18 -4.64 41.67
CA ASN A 389 3.45 -3.94 41.89
C ASN A 389 3.90 -3.14 40.66
N SER A 390 3.52 -3.56 39.45
CA SER A 390 3.78 -2.77 38.23
C SER A 390 2.91 -1.51 38.14
N GLU A 391 1.77 -1.49 38.82
CA GLU A 391 0.86 -0.34 38.90
C GLU A 391 1.27 0.66 40.00
N LYS A 392 1.89 0.17 41.09
CA LYS A 392 2.40 1.01 42.19
C LYS A 392 3.79 1.60 41.97
N SER A 393 4.46 1.22 40.88
CA SER A 393 5.77 1.78 40.51
C SER A 393 5.68 2.87 39.43
N GLN A 394 4.47 3.30 39.06
CA GLN A 394 4.19 4.62 38.47
C GLN A 394 3.91 5.61 39.59
#